data_AF-A0A1C7LYS4-F1
#
_entry.id   AF-A0A1C7LYS4-F1
#
_cell.length_a   1.000
_cell.length_b   1.000
_cell.length_c   1.000
_cell.angle_alpha   90.00
_cell.angle_beta   90.00
_cell.angle_gamma   90.00
#
_symmetry.space_group_name_H-M   'P 1'
#
loop_
_entity.id
_entity.type
_entity.pdbx_description
1 polymer ?
#
loop_
_entity_poly.entity_id
_entity_poly.type
_entity_poly.pdbx_seq_one_letter_code
_entity_poly.pdbx_strand_id
1 'polypeptide(L)'
;MSVPSKVLQTSSATATRHTIEDHGGIHASIVLYKKLLEGVLFANIRFHDTVSRGRLLNRFGKDFEGVDSTLPDNFGRSIMYGLSAVTTLITISIVGGPPFILAAIILGSLYYSIGKVYGQTSRDMRRLDSVTRSPLYSIYGETIAGVTVLRAFGASSKFLRDMLRCADTNANPHYWLWE
;
A
#
# COMPACT_ATOMS: atom_id res chain seq x y z
N MET A 1 -12.45 5.55 -40.97
CA MET A 1 -11.66 6.19 -39.90
C MET A 1 -10.61 5.18 -39.44
N SER A 2 -9.43 5.17 -40.07
CA SER A 2 -8.37 4.19 -39.77
C SER A 2 -7.61 4.61 -38.51
N VAL A 3 -7.60 3.73 -37.51
CA VAL A 3 -6.78 3.94 -36.31
C VAL A 3 -5.30 3.90 -36.72
N PRO A 4 -4.49 4.92 -36.37
CA PRO A 4 -3.09 4.97 -36.78
C PRO A 4 -2.30 3.77 -36.23
N SER A 5 -1.44 3.17 -37.06
CA SER A 5 -0.68 1.94 -36.77
C SER A 5 0.13 2.00 -35.47
N LYS A 6 0.59 3.20 -35.07
CA LYS A 6 1.27 3.43 -33.79
C LYS A 6 0.38 3.17 -32.58
N VAL A 7 -0.91 3.52 -32.66
CA VAL A 7 -1.88 3.31 -31.57
C VAL A 7 -2.18 1.82 -31.38
N LEU A 8 -2.23 1.06 -32.47
CA LEU A 8 -2.38 -0.40 -32.40
C LEU A 8 -1.14 -1.07 -31.78
N GLN A 9 0.07 -0.62 -32.13
CA GLN A 9 1.30 -1.13 -31.53
C GLN A 9 1.42 -0.82 -30.04
N THR A 10 1.15 0.42 -29.61
CA THR A 10 1.22 0.78 -28.18
C THR A 10 0.16 0.06 -27.35
N SER A 11 -1.04 -0.12 -27.90
CA SER A 11 -2.11 -0.89 -27.25
C SER A 11 -1.72 -2.37 -27.11
N SER A 12 -1.15 -2.97 -28.16
CA SER A 12 -0.69 -4.37 -28.12
C SER A 12 0.46 -4.61 -27.14
N ALA A 13 1.41 -3.66 -27.04
CA ALA A 13 2.52 -3.72 -26.09
C ALA A 13 2.03 -3.59 -24.64
N THR A 14 1.07 -2.69 -24.39
CA THR A 14 0.45 -2.52 -23.07
C THR A 14 -0.33 -3.76 -22.65
N ALA A 15 -1.09 -4.37 -23.57
CA ALA A 15 -1.83 -5.60 -23.30
C ALA A 15 -0.90 -6.77 -22.96
N THR A 16 0.18 -6.96 -23.74
CA THR A 16 1.19 -8.00 -23.49
C THR A 16 1.88 -7.81 -22.15
N ARG A 17 2.10 -6.56 -21.74
CA ARG A 17 2.69 -6.25 -20.45
C ARG A 17 1.76 -6.66 -19.29
N HIS A 18 0.49 -6.29 -19.33
CA HIS A 18 -0.46 -6.66 -18.29
C HIS A 18 -0.57 -8.18 -18.15
N THR A 19 -0.61 -8.91 -19.27
CA THR A 19 -0.69 -10.38 -19.20
C THR A 19 0.54 -11.01 -18.56
N ILE A 20 1.75 -10.47 -18.77
CA ILE A 20 2.98 -10.93 -18.13
C ILE A 20 2.97 -10.62 -16.63
N GLU A 21 2.58 -9.39 -16.24
CA GLU A 21 2.50 -8.96 -14.85
C GLU A 21 1.49 -9.81 -14.06
N ASP A 22 0.31 -10.05 -14.63
CA ASP A 22 -0.75 -10.86 -14.02
C ASP A 22 -0.32 -12.33 -13.88
N HIS A 23 0.28 -12.93 -14.92
CA HIS A 23 0.79 -14.31 -14.83
C HIS A 23 1.88 -14.46 -13.78
N GLY A 24 2.83 -13.50 -13.73
CA GLY A 24 3.90 -13.48 -12.74
C GLY A 24 3.36 -13.32 -11.32
N GLY A 25 2.39 -12.41 -11.15
CA GLY A 25 1.69 -12.17 -9.89
C GLY A 25 0.96 -13.41 -9.38
N ILE A 26 0.12 -14.01 -10.21
CA ILE A 26 -0.64 -15.23 -9.88
C ILE A 26 0.32 -16.38 -9.52
N HIS A 27 1.40 -16.57 -10.28
CA HIS A 27 2.36 -17.63 -9.99
C HIS A 27 3.04 -17.41 -8.63
N ALA A 28 3.51 -16.18 -8.36
CA ALA A 28 4.13 -15.83 -7.10
C ALA A 28 3.16 -16.01 -5.91
N SER A 29 1.89 -15.62 -6.08
CA SER A 29 0.85 -15.81 -5.09
C SER A 29 0.59 -17.29 -4.79
N ILE A 30 0.46 -18.15 -5.82
CA ILE A 30 0.28 -19.59 -5.61
C ILE A 30 1.46 -20.19 -4.83
N VAL A 31 2.69 -19.80 -5.14
CA VAL A 31 3.89 -20.28 -4.43
C VAL A 31 3.87 -19.83 -2.97
N LEU A 32 3.55 -18.56 -2.71
CA LEU A 32 3.46 -18.01 -1.35
C LEU A 32 2.32 -18.64 -0.56
N TYR A 33 1.17 -18.88 -1.20
CA TYR A 33 0.00 -19.50 -0.61
C TYR A 33 0.30 -20.93 -0.16
N LYS A 34 0.93 -21.73 -1.04
CA LYS A 34 1.34 -23.10 -0.71
C LYS A 34 2.32 -23.12 0.46
N LYS A 35 3.34 -22.26 0.45
CA LYS A 35 4.31 -22.16 1.56
C LYS A 35 3.66 -21.75 2.88
N LEU A 36 2.73 -20.80 2.84
CA LEU A 36 2.02 -20.37 4.04
C LEU A 36 1.10 -21.49 4.55
N LEU A 37 0.36 -22.15 3.66
CA LEU A 37 -0.53 -23.25 4.01
C LEU A 37 0.23 -24.40 4.65
N GLU A 38 1.36 -24.80 4.06
CA GLU A 38 2.25 -25.83 4.60
C GLU A 38 2.79 -25.42 5.98
N GLY A 39 3.29 -24.19 6.11
CA GLY A 39 3.79 -23.68 7.39
C GLY A 39 2.73 -23.60 8.49
N VAL A 40 1.47 -23.33 8.14
CA VAL A 40 0.35 -23.34 9.08
C VAL A 40 -0.07 -24.76 9.43
N LEU A 41 -0.12 -25.68 8.46
CA LEU A 41 -0.55 -27.07 8.69
C LEU A 41 0.43 -27.85 9.57
N PHE A 42 1.74 -27.62 9.39
CA PHE A 42 2.80 -28.27 10.17
C PHE A 42 3.26 -27.45 11.38
N ALA A 43 2.52 -26.40 11.75
CA ALA A 43 2.82 -25.62 12.95
C ALA A 43 2.57 -26.45 14.23
N ASN A 44 3.32 -26.12 15.29
CA ASN A 44 3.10 -26.75 16.60
C ASN A 44 1.68 -26.45 17.14
N ILE A 45 1.08 -27.36 17.90
CA ILE A 45 -0.22 -27.17 18.58
C ILE A 45 -0.31 -25.82 19.31
N ARG A 46 0.77 -25.36 19.96
CA ARG A 46 0.81 -24.05 20.62
C ARG A 46 0.52 -22.87 19.67
N PHE A 47 0.91 -22.97 18.41
CA PHE A 47 0.58 -21.95 17.40
C PHE A 47 -0.93 -21.91 17.11
N HIS A 48 -1.57 -23.08 17.04
CA HIS A 48 -3.01 -23.18 16.81
C HIS A 48 -3.84 -22.70 18.00
N ASP A 49 -3.32 -22.81 19.22
CA ASP A 49 -3.99 -22.31 20.43
C ASP A 49 -3.80 -20.80 20.64
N THR A 50 -2.66 -20.25 20.19
CA THR A 50 -2.34 -18.82 20.38
C THR A 50 -2.85 -17.93 19.25
N VAL A 51 -2.98 -18.44 18.03
CA VAL A 51 -3.41 -17.65 16.88
C VAL A 51 -4.91 -17.85 16.63
N SER A 52 -5.67 -16.74 16.62
CA SER A 52 -7.10 -16.79 16.30
C SER A 52 -7.34 -17.22 14.85
N ARG A 53 -8.34 -18.10 14.65
CA ARG A 53 -8.78 -18.54 13.31
C ARG A 53 -9.13 -17.35 12.40
N GLY A 54 -9.68 -16.28 12.98
CA GLY A 54 -9.99 -15.04 12.25
C GLY A 54 -8.76 -14.30 11.72
N ARG A 55 -7.62 -14.34 12.44
CA ARG A 55 -6.36 -13.75 11.97
C ARG A 55 -5.80 -14.54 10.79
N LEU A 56 -5.86 -15.87 10.85
CA LEU A 56 -5.47 -16.73 9.73
C LEU A 56 -6.35 -16.47 8.51
N LEU A 57 -7.66 -16.36 8.68
CA LEU A 57 -8.58 -16.04 7.57
C LEU A 57 -8.28 -14.68 6.95
N ASN A 58 -8.02 -13.65 7.77
CA ASN A 58 -7.65 -12.32 7.25
C ASN A 58 -6.32 -12.37 6.48
N ARG A 59 -5.36 -13.18 6.93
CA ARG A 59 -4.06 -13.37 6.26
C ARG A 59 -4.18 -14.17 4.95
N PHE A 60 -5.00 -15.21 4.90
CA PHE A 60 -5.26 -15.97 3.67
C PHE A 60 -6.17 -15.22 2.67
N GLY A 61 -7.01 -14.31 3.15
CA GLY A 61 -7.89 -13.48 2.32
C GLY A 61 -7.24 -12.14 1.94
N LYS A 62 -7.28 -11.16 2.85
CA LYS A 62 -6.85 -9.77 2.56
C LYS A 62 -5.38 -9.65 2.17
N ASP A 63 -4.49 -10.38 2.82
CA ASP A 63 -3.06 -10.23 2.51
C ASP A 63 -2.74 -10.84 1.14
N PHE A 64 -3.41 -11.94 0.74
CA PHE A 64 -3.27 -12.51 -0.62
C PHE A 64 -3.94 -11.68 -1.70
N GLU A 65 -5.10 -11.07 -1.40
CA GLU A 65 -5.73 -10.10 -2.31
C GLU A 65 -4.76 -8.97 -2.67
N GLY A 66 -4.00 -8.46 -1.69
CA GLY A 66 -2.95 -7.47 -1.93
C GLY A 66 -1.78 -8.00 -2.78
N VAL A 67 -1.35 -9.25 -2.56
CA VAL A 67 -0.27 -9.90 -3.32
C VAL A 67 -0.70 -10.17 -4.77
N ASP A 68 -1.95 -10.52 -5.01
CA ASP A 68 -2.46 -10.87 -6.33
C ASP A 68 -2.80 -9.66 -7.19
N SER A 69 -3.40 -8.63 -6.60
CA SER A 69 -3.94 -7.49 -7.37
C SER A 69 -3.05 -6.25 -7.33
N THR A 70 -2.51 -5.93 -6.15
CA THR A 70 -1.91 -4.61 -5.90
C THR A 70 -0.41 -4.66 -6.10
N LEU A 71 0.24 -5.74 -5.65
CA LEU A 71 1.69 -5.88 -5.72
C LEU A 71 2.23 -5.93 -7.17
N PRO A 72 1.66 -6.73 -8.10
CA PRO A 72 2.20 -6.88 -9.45
C PRO A 72 2.08 -5.59 -10.24
N ASP A 73 0.94 -4.90 -10.14
CA ASP A 73 0.69 -3.63 -10.83
C ASP A 73 1.63 -2.50 -10.33
N ASN A 74 1.78 -2.34 -9.01
CA ASN A 74 2.73 -1.36 -8.47
C ASN A 74 4.18 -1.67 -8.83
N PHE A 75 4.56 -2.95 -8.85
CA PHE A 75 5.90 -3.39 -9.24
C PHE A 75 6.18 -3.12 -10.72
N GLY A 76 5.23 -3.48 -11.59
CA GLY A 76 5.28 -3.21 -13.02
C GLY A 76 5.40 -1.72 -13.34
N ARG A 77 4.56 -0.89 -12.72
CA ARG A 77 4.63 0.57 -12.83
C ARG A 77 5.99 1.12 -12.36
N SER A 78 6.52 0.61 -11.24
CA SER A 78 7.82 1.03 -10.72
C SER A 78 8.97 0.73 -11.68
N ILE A 79 9.00 -0.48 -12.26
CA ILE A 79 9.97 -0.87 -13.28
C ILE A 79 9.89 0.07 -14.48
N MET A 80 8.68 0.36 -14.94
CA MET A 80 8.48 1.20 -16.12
C MET A 80 8.90 2.64 -15.94
N TYR A 81 8.58 3.24 -14.79
CA TYR A 81 9.09 4.56 -14.45
C TYR A 81 10.61 4.55 -14.31
N GLY A 82 11.19 3.48 -13.73
CA GLY A 82 12.64 3.29 -13.66
C GLY A 82 13.30 3.24 -15.03
N LEU A 83 12.82 2.37 -15.93
CA LEU A 83 13.34 2.24 -17.29
C LEU A 83 13.16 3.54 -18.10
N SER A 84 12.01 4.20 -17.95
CA SER A 84 11.72 5.48 -18.63
C SER A 84 12.68 6.57 -18.16
N ALA A 85 12.95 6.65 -16.85
CA ALA A 85 13.90 7.59 -16.29
C ALA A 85 15.32 7.32 -16.79
N VAL A 86 15.77 6.05 -16.79
CA VAL A 86 17.09 5.66 -17.32
C VAL A 86 17.22 5.99 -18.80
N THR A 87 16.22 5.64 -19.61
CA THR A 87 16.22 5.93 -21.05
C THR A 87 16.26 7.43 -21.33
N THR A 88 15.51 8.21 -20.56
CA THR A 88 15.49 9.68 -20.66
C THR A 88 16.86 10.25 -20.29
N LEU A 89 17.45 9.81 -19.18
CA LEU A 89 18.78 10.24 -18.77
C LEU A 89 19.84 9.93 -19.84
N ILE A 90 19.86 8.71 -20.36
CA ILE A 90 20.80 8.31 -21.43
C ILE A 90 20.62 9.18 -22.67
N THR A 91 19.37 9.36 -23.13
CA THR A 91 19.06 10.14 -24.33
C THR A 91 19.52 11.58 -24.20
N ILE A 92 19.24 12.22 -23.06
CA ILE A 92 19.63 13.61 -22.82
C ILE A 92 21.14 13.72 -22.61
N SER A 93 21.80 12.74 -21.97
CA SER A 93 23.27 12.72 -21.84
C SER A 93 23.98 12.63 -23.19
N ILE A 94 23.45 11.88 -24.15
CA ILE A 94 24.02 11.77 -25.50
C ILE A 94 23.86 13.09 -26.28
N VAL A 95 22.69 13.73 -26.19
CA VAL A 95 22.40 14.97 -26.93
C VAL A 95 23.03 16.22 -26.28
N GLY A 96 23.03 16.29 -24.96
CA GLY A 96 23.48 17.46 -24.19
C GLY A 96 24.97 17.48 -23.84
N GLY A 97 25.69 16.37 -24.05
CA GLY A 97 27.13 16.26 -23.82
C GLY A 97 27.56 16.20 -22.34
N PRO A 98 28.88 16.25 -22.07
CA PRO A 98 29.47 16.12 -20.73
C PRO A 98 28.93 17.07 -19.64
N PRO A 99 28.61 18.36 -19.89
CA PRO A 99 28.16 19.25 -18.83
C PRO A 99 26.78 18.88 -18.25
N PHE A 100 25.91 18.23 -19.04
CA PHE A 100 24.61 17.75 -18.56
C PHE A 100 24.76 16.68 -17.48
N ILE A 101 25.76 15.80 -17.62
CA ILE A 101 26.02 14.74 -16.64
C ILE A 101 26.37 15.34 -15.27
N LEU A 102 27.18 16.41 -15.25
CA LEU A 102 27.55 17.10 -14.02
C LEU A 102 26.32 17.72 -13.33
N ALA A 103 25.45 18.38 -14.11
CA ALA A 103 24.18 18.92 -13.60
C ALA A 103 23.23 17.82 -13.09
N ALA A 104 23.13 16.70 -13.81
CA ALA A 104 22.29 15.56 -13.43
C ALA A 104 22.76 14.91 -12.11
N ILE A 105 24.07 14.83 -11.86
CA ILE A 105 24.62 14.31 -10.60
C ILE A 105 24.27 15.25 -9.43
N ILE A 106 24.43 16.56 -9.61
CA ILE A 106 24.11 17.55 -8.56
C ILE A 106 22.62 17.51 -8.22
N LEU A 107 21.76 17.54 -9.24
CA LEU A 107 20.30 17.47 -9.05
C LEU A 107 19.85 16.11 -8.49
N GLY A 108 20.46 15.01 -8.94
CA GLY A 108 20.18 13.67 -8.44
C GLY A 108 20.54 13.50 -6.96
N SER A 109 21.67 14.06 -6.52
CA SER A 109 22.08 14.06 -5.11
C SER A 109 21.11 14.87 -4.23
N LEU A 110 20.69 16.04 -4.71
CA LEU A 110 19.68 16.85 -4.02
C LEU A 110 18.34 16.11 -3.93
N TYR A 111 17.89 15.53 -5.05
CA TYR A 111 16.66 14.74 -5.11
C TYR A 111 16.70 13.55 -4.15
N TYR A 112 17.81 12.82 -4.10
CA TYR A 112 17.98 11.70 -3.17
C TYR A 112 17.91 12.14 -1.70
N SER A 113 18.54 13.28 -1.37
CA SER A 113 18.53 13.83 -0.01
C SER A 113 17.12 14.22 0.43
N ILE A 114 16.37 14.91 -0.44
CA ILE A 114 14.97 15.27 -0.18
C ILE A 114 14.10 14.01 -0.11
N GLY A 115 14.27 13.08 -1.04
CA GLY A 115 13.52 11.83 -1.09
C GLY A 115 13.70 10.96 0.16
N LYS A 116 14.91 10.95 0.75
CA LYS A 116 15.17 10.27 2.02
C LYS A 116 14.36 10.87 3.17
N VAL A 117 14.36 12.19 3.31
CA VAL A 117 13.61 12.89 4.36
C VAL A 117 12.11 12.70 4.13
N TYR A 118 11.62 12.92 2.91
CA TYR A 118 10.23 12.71 2.54
C TYR A 118 9.76 11.28 2.81
N GLY A 119 10.60 10.28 2.51
CA GLY A 119 10.30 8.88 2.77
C GLY A 119 10.17 8.56 4.26
N GLN A 120 11.00 9.17 5.11
CA GLN A 120 10.87 9.06 6.57
C GLN A 120 9.56 9.69 7.05
N THR A 121 9.31 10.95 6.68
CA THR A 121 8.09 11.67 7.05
C THR A 121 6.82 10.96 6.56
N SER A 122 6.83 10.41 5.34
CA SER A 122 5.70 9.66 4.79
C SER A 122 5.40 8.38 5.58
N ARG A 123 6.44 7.67 6.03
CA ARG A 123 6.28 6.47 6.87
C ARG A 123 5.73 6.84 8.24
N ASP A 124 6.23 7.91 8.84
CA ASP A 124 5.75 8.39 10.12
C ASP A 124 4.30 8.88 10.04
N MET A 125 3.93 9.57 8.96
CA MET A 125 2.55 9.99 8.71
C MET A 125 1.61 8.78 8.56
N ARG A 126 2.00 7.76 7.77
CA ARG A 126 1.23 6.51 7.66
C ARG A 126 1.10 5.78 9.01
N ARG A 127 2.14 5.82 9.84
CA ARG A 127 2.11 5.25 11.19
C ARG A 127 1.14 6.04 12.09
N LEU A 128 1.16 7.36 12.05
CA LEU A 128 0.25 8.23 12.80
C LEU A 128 -1.21 7.97 12.41
N ASP A 129 -1.50 7.89 11.11
CA ASP A 129 -2.85 7.56 10.62
C ASP A 129 -3.31 6.20 11.17
N SER A 130 -2.47 5.16 11.06
CA SER A 130 -2.80 3.84 11.59
C SER A 130 -3.00 3.83 13.11
N VAL A 131 -2.17 4.55 13.87
CA VAL A 131 -2.25 4.60 15.34
C VAL A 131 -3.50 5.34 15.80
N THR A 132 -3.84 6.48 15.19
CA THR A 132 -5.03 7.26 15.54
C THR A 132 -6.34 6.58 15.14
N ARG A 133 -6.34 5.80 14.06
CA ARG A 133 -7.51 5.06 13.56
C ARG A 133 -7.86 3.81 14.39
N SER A 134 -6.86 3.16 15.00
CA SER A 134 -7.07 1.93 15.77
C SER A 134 -8.00 2.05 17.00
N PRO A 135 -7.87 3.06 17.90
CA PRO A 135 -8.77 3.21 19.05
C PRO A 135 -10.21 3.53 18.63
N LEU A 136 -10.39 4.27 17.53
CA LEU A 136 -11.72 4.58 16.98
C LEU A 136 -12.49 3.29 16.64
N TYR A 137 -11.83 2.34 15.98
CA TYR A 137 -12.46 1.04 15.66
C TYR A 137 -12.67 0.16 16.90
N SER A 138 -11.80 0.24 17.91
CA SER A 138 -11.99 -0.51 19.17
C SER A 138 -13.26 -0.04 19.89
N ILE A 139 -13.39 1.27 20.12
CA ILE A 139 -14.55 1.84 20.81
C ILE A 139 -15.84 1.58 20.02
N TYR A 140 -15.78 1.68 18.69
CA TYR A 140 -16.92 1.35 17.83
C TYR A 140 -17.34 -0.12 17.96
N GLY A 141 -16.38 -1.05 17.94
CA GLY A 141 -16.63 -2.48 18.13
C GLY A 141 -17.21 -2.82 19.51
N GLU A 142 -16.64 -2.23 20.57
CA GLU A 142 -17.14 -2.37 21.95
C GLU A 142 -18.55 -1.81 22.11
N THR A 143 -18.86 -0.69 21.46
CA THR A 143 -20.19 -0.05 21.50
C THR A 143 -21.24 -0.94 20.83
N ILE A 144 -20.93 -1.57 19.69
CA ILE A 144 -21.85 -2.49 19.00
C ILE A 144 -22.11 -3.73 19.86
N ALA A 145 -21.06 -4.34 20.39
CA ALA A 145 -21.18 -5.54 21.22
C ALA A 145 -21.92 -5.26 22.55
N GLY A 146 -21.72 -4.09 23.13
CA GLY A 146 -22.27 -3.68 24.43
C GLY A 146 -23.51 -2.79 24.38
N VAL A 147 -24.18 -2.66 23.21
CA VAL A 147 -25.25 -1.65 23.00
C VAL A 147 -26.41 -1.77 24.00
N THR A 148 -26.77 -3.00 24.39
CA THR A 148 -27.83 -3.28 25.36
C THR A 148 -27.48 -2.78 26.75
N VAL A 149 -26.25 -3.01 27.19
CA VAL A 149 -25.70 -2.54 28.48
C VAL A 149 -25.61 -1.01 28.47
N LEU A 150 -25.08 -0.43 27.39
CA LEU A 150 -24.96 1.02 27.25
C LEU A 150 -26.32 1.73 27.40
N ARG A 151 -27.35 1.16 26.78
CA ARG A 151 -28.72 1.68 26.83
C ARG A 151 -29.36 1.46 28.20
N ALA A 152 -29.10 0.32 28.85
CA ALA A 152 -29.61 0.03 30.19
C ALA A 152 -29.04 0.98 31.26
N PHE A 153 -27.77 1.37 31.14
CA PHE A 153 -27.10 2.29 32.08
C PHE A 153 -27.15 3.77 31.67
N GLY A 154 -27.73 4.11 30.51
CA GLY A 154 -27.83 5.50 30.04
C GLY A 154 -26.49 6.17 29.69
N ALA A 155 -25.41 5.40 29.51
CA ALA A 155 -24.05 5.92 29.31
C ALA A 155 -23.71 6.26 27.84
N SER A 156 -24.68 6.14 26.92
CA SER A 156 -24.47 6.33 25.48
C SER A 156 -23.91 7.70 25.10
N SER A 157 -24.29 8.76 25.82
CA SER A 157 -23.82 10.13 25.52
C SER A 157 -22.35 10.34 25.88
N LYS A 158 -21.82 9.60 26.87
CA LYS A 158 -20.40 9.66 27.24
C LYS A 158 -19.55 8.93 26.19
N PHE A 159 -19.94 7.70 25.84
CA PHE A 159 -19.26 6.91 24.80
C PHE A 159 -19.28 7.60 23.44
N LEU A 160 -20.39 8.26 23.07
CA LEU A 160 -20.46 9.04 21.84
C LEU A 160 -19.45 10.20 21.83
N ARG A 161 -19.28 10.91 22.95
CA ARG A 161 -18.26 11.97 23.06
C ARG A 161 -16.85 11.42 22.94
N ASP A 162 -16.57 10.30 23.58
CA ASP A 162 -15.25 9.65 23.50
C ASP A 162 -14.94 9.20 22.07
N MET A 163 -15.93 8.63 21.36
CA MET A 163 -15.80 8.25 19.96
C MET A 163 -15.59 9.46 19.04
N LEU A 164 -16.34 10.54 19.23
CA LEU A 164 -16.18 11.79 18.47
C LEU A 164 -14.79 12.39 18.69
N ARG A 165 -14.26 12.38 19.92
CA ARG A 165 -12.90 12.84 20.20
C ARG A 165 -11.84 12.03 19.45
N CYS A 166 -12.01 10.71 19.38
CA CYS A 166 -11.12 9.86 18.58
C CYS A 166 -11.25 10.14 17.08
N ALA A 167 -12.47 10.39 16.59
CA ALA A 167 -12.72 10.75 15.20
C ALA A 167 -12.06 12.10 14.84
N ASP A 168 -12.21 13.12 15.69
CA ASP A 168 -11.56 14.42 15.52
C ASP A 168 -10.03 14.27 15.49
N THR A 169 -9.47 13.44 16.39
CA THR A 169 -8.03 13.17 16.43
C THR A 169 -7.53 12.48 15.17
N ASN A 170 -8.31 11.58 14.57
CA ASN A 170 -7.96 10.91 13.31
C ASN A 170 -8.14 11.83 12.09
N ALA A 171 -9.11 12.75 12.12
CA ALA A 171 -9.33 13.70 11.04
C ALA A 171 -8.30 14.85 11.04
N ASN A 172 -7.75 15.19 12.20
CA ASN A 172 -6.83 16.32 12.39
C ASN A 172 -5.63 16.34 11.41
N PRO A 173 -4.87 15.24 11.22
CA PRO A 173 -3.73 15.24 10.28
C PRO A 173 -4.13 15.57 8.84
N HIS A 174 -5.35 15.22 8.43
CA HIS A 174 -5.84 15.52 7.08
C HIS A 174 -6.12 17.03 6.92
N TYR A 175 -6.57 17.72 7.97
CA TYR A 175 -6.80 19.16 7.92
C TYR A 175 -5.49 19.96 7.82
N TRP A 176 -4.42 19.50 8.45
CA TRP A 176 -3.12 20.21 8.48
C TRP A 176 -2.33 20.08 7.18
N LEU A 177 -2.76 19.21 6.26
CA LEU A 177 -2.15 19.01 4.94
C LEU A 177 -2.70 19.97 3.86
N TRP A 178 -3.83 20.64 4.13
CA TRP A 178 -4.58 21.44 3.13
C TRP A 178 -4.67 22.95 3.46
N GLU A 179 -4.00 23.42 4.52
CA GLU A 179 -3.68 24.84 4.75
C GLU A 179 -2.17 25.08 4.68
#